data_AF-A0A833DPX3-F1
#
_entry.id   AF-A0A833DPX3-F1
#
_cell.length_a   1.000
_cell.length_b   1.000
_cell.length_c   1.000
_cell.angle_alpha   90.00
_cell.angle_beta   90.00
_cell.angle_gamma   90.00
#
_symmetry.space_group_name_H-M   'P 1'
#
loop_
_entity.id
_entity.type
_entity.pdbx_description
1 polymer ?
#
loop_
_entity_poly.entity_id
_entity_poly.type
_entity_poly.pdbx_seq_one_letter_code
_entity_poly.pdbx_strand_id
1 'polypeptide(L)'
;MPKMVLLPKLTMALGGYIRETVMPYSNNEAEAFPYRNVIVGNPTDEPIKIDVPAYDREWVERHRELGLIVVPVSVEDDFVGLFNMVREKVNRSHMVNRD
;
A
#
# COMPACT_ATOMS: atom_id res chain seq x y z
N MET A 1 -6.10 -12.59 -9.10
CA MET A 1 -5.59 -11.21 -9.10
C MET A 1 -4.14 -11.22 -9.57
N PRO A 2 -3.73 -10.30 -10.46
CA PRO A 2 -2.32 -10.08 -10.76
C PRO A 2 -1.51 -9.84 -9.48
N LYS A 3 -0.23 -10.21 -9.50
CA LYS A 3 0.68 -10.04 -8.35
C LYS A 3 1.93 -9.29 -8.78
N MET A 4 2.48 -8.50 -7.86
CA MET A 4 3.80 -7.88 -8.01
C MET A 4 4.70 -8.27 -6.84
N VAL A 5 6.02 -8.22 -7.05
CA VAL A 5 7.00 -8.47 -5.99
C VAL A 5 7.48 -7.12 -5.46
N LEU A 6 7.27 -6.90 -4.16
CA LEU A 6 7.84 -5.77 -3.43
C LEU A 6 9.15 -6.22 -2.77
N LEU A 7 10.26 -5.76 -3.32
CA LEU A 7 11.60 -6.10 -2.84
C LEU A 7 11.84 -5.62 -1.41
N PRO A 8 12.80 -6.25 -0.68
CA PRO A 8 13.23 -5.77 0.62
C PRO A 8 13.61 -4.29 0.56
N LYS A 9 13.21 -3.55 1.60
CA LYS A 9 13.51 -2.13 1.79
C LYS A 9 12.99 -1.19 0.71
N LEU A 10 12.12 -1.67 -0.17
CA LEU A 10 11.50 -0.85 -1.20
C LEU A 10 10.23 -0.19 -0.65
N THR A 11 10.03 1.07 -1.04
CA THR A 11 8.77 1.81 -0.86
C THR A 11 8.21 2.17 -2.23
N MET A 12 6.91 1.94 -2.42
CA MET A 12 6.22 2.14 -3.70
C MET A 12 4.85 2.78 -3.46
N ALA A 13 4.41 3.61 -4.41
CA ALA A 13 3.05 4.10 -4.48
C ALA A 13 2.25 3.30 -5.52
N LEU A 14 1.02 2.93 -5.18
CA LEU A 14 0.16 2.09 -6.01
C LEU A 14 -0.87 2.88 -6.83
N GLY A 15 -0.67 4.18 -7.05
CA GLY A 15 -1.67 5.03 -7.71
C GLY A 15 -2.16 4.53 -9.08
N GLY A 16 -1.29 3.91 -9.89
CA GLY A 16 -1.68 3.27 -11.16
C GLY A 16 -2.22 1.83 -11.03
N TYR A 17 -2.29 1.31 -9.81
CA TYR A 17 -2.67 -0.04 -9.43
C TYR A 17 -3.74 -0.02 -8.33
N ILE A 18 -4.57 1.02 -8.26
CA ILE A 18 -5.77 1.04 -7.42
C ILE A 18 -7.01 0.82 -8.29
N ARG A 19 -8.06 0.23 -7.73
CA ARG A 19 -9.36 0.15 -8.40
C ARG A 19 -10.04 1.52 -8.32
N GLU A 20 -10.01 2.29 -9.40
CA GLU A 20 -10.84 3.47 -9.52
C GLU A 20 -12.31 3.04 -9.61
N THR A 21 -13.08 3.27 -8.54
CA THR A 21 -14.52 2.99 -8.51
C THR A 21 -15.25 4.30 -8.31
N VAL A 22 -15.32 5.10 -9.38
CA VAL A 22 -15.85 6.46 -9.27
C VAL A 22 -17.39 6.46 -9.22
N MET A 23 -18.05 5.41 -9.74
CA MET A 23 -19.52 5.26 -9.68
C MET A 23 -19.93 3.77 -9.72
N PRO A 24 -20.59 3.23 -8.68
CA PRO A 24 -21.30 1.96 -8.80
C PRO A 24 -22.50 2.13 -9.75
N TYR A 25 -22.71 1.19 -10.68
CA TYR A 25 -23.85 1.25 -11.62
C TYR A 25 -25.16 0.75 -10.97
N SER A 26 -25.08 0.13 -9.79
CA SER A 26 -26.22 -0.37 -9.03
C SER A 26 -25.96 -0.38 -7.51
N ASN A 27 -27.03 -0.36 -6.71
CA ASN A 27 -26.97 -0.36 -5.24
C ASN A 27 -26.41 -1.66 -4.63
N ASN A 28 -26.11 -2.69 -5.45
CA ASN A 28 -25.59 -3.99 -5.05
C ASN A 28 -24.10 -4.19 -5.43
N GLU A 29 -23.44 -3.16 -5.96
CA GLU A 29 -22.01 -3.24 -6.29
C GLU A 29 -21.11 -2.86 -5.09
N ALA A 30 -19.91 -3.46 -5.07
CA ALA A 30 -18.91 -3.28 -4.02
C ALA A 30 -18.58 -1.80 -3.77
N GLU A 31 -18.48 -1.41 -2.50
CA GLU A 31 -18.16 -0.04 -2.07
C GLU A 31 -16.94 0.52 -2.82
N ALA A 32 -17.01 1.82 -3.13
CA ALA A 32 -15.92 2.50 -3.79
C ALA A 32 -14.65 2.46 -2.93
N PHE A 33 -13.52 2.15 -3.56
CA PHE A 33 -12.23 2.24 -2.87
C PHE A 33 -11.99 3.71 -2.47
N PRO A 34 -11.94 4.03 -1.16
CA PRO A 34 -12.09 5.41 -0.70
C PRO A 34 -10.80 6.23 -0.76
N TYR A 35 -9.75 5.72 -1.41
CA TYR A 35 -8.40 6.29 -1.38
C TYR A 35 -7.92 6.64 -2.79
N ARG A 36 -7.23 7.78 -2.91
CA ARG A 36 -6.60 8.26 -4.15
C ARG A 36 -5.31 7.50 -4.46
N ASN A 37 -4.64 6.98 -3.43
CA ASN A 37 -3.41 6.22 -3.58
C ASN A 37 -3.24 5.28 -2.39
N VAL A 38 -2.30 4.35 -2.50
CA VAL A 38 -1.81 3.54 -1.38
C VAL A 38 -0.29 3.50 -1.46
N ILE A 39 0.36 3.87 -0.37
CA ILE A 39 1.82 3.77 -0.22
C ILE A 39 2.11 2.47 0.52
N VAL A 40 3.00 1.65 -0.04
CA VAL A 40 3.40 0.37 0.52
C VAL A 40 4.91 0.35 0.69
N GLY A 41 5.37 0.02 1.89
CA GLY A 41 6.78 -0.17 2.21
C GLY A 41 7.02 -1.59 2.71
N ASN A 42 8.11 -2.22 2.25
CA ASN A 42 8.57 -3.51 2.78
C ASN A 42 9.72 -3.30 3.77
N PRO A 43 9.46 -3.29 5.09
CA PRO A 43 10.51 -3.17 6.10
C PRO A 43 11.30 -4.47 6.30
N THR A 44 10.85 -5.60 5.75
CA THR A 44 11.47 -6.91 5.94
C THR A 44 12.72 -7.09 5.07
N ASP A 45 13.44 -8.18 5.31
CA ASP A 45 14.63 -8.58 4.55
C ASP A 45 14.30 -9.56 3.40
N GLU A 46 13.03 -9.94 3.25
CA GLU A 46 12.55 -10.89 2.25
C GLU A 46 11.62 -10.20 1.22
N PRO A 47 11.61 -10.64 -0.05
CA PRO A 47 10.68 -10.14 -1.04
C PRO A 47 9.25 -10.63 -0.73
N ILE A 48 8.28 -9.71 -0.74
CA ILE A 48 6.87 -10.02 -0.47
C ILE A 48 6.06 -9.87 -1.75
N LYS A 49 5.24 -10.88 -2.06
CA LYS A 49 4.26 -10.81 -3.15
C LYS A 49 3.02 -10.08 -2.66
N ILE A 50 2.59 -9.06 -3.38
CA ILE A 50 1.36 -8.32 -3.09
C ILE A 50 0.38 -8.47 -4.26
N ASP A 51 -0.90 -8.58 -3.94
CA ASP A 51 -1.96 -8.62 -4.94
C ASP A 51 -2.25 -7.21 -5.45
N VAL A 52 -2.49 -7.05 -6.75
CA VAL A 52 -2.94 -5.78 -7.34
C VAL A 52 -4.08 -5.99 -8.33
N PRO A 53 -4.96 -4.99 -8.54
CA PRO A 53 -4.98 -3.68 -7.88
C PRO A 53 -5.38 -3.72 -6.40
N ALA A 54 -5.04 -2.68 -5.64
CA ALA A 54 -5.61 -2.43 -4.33
C ALA A 54 -7.11 -2.13 -4.50
N TYR A 55 -7.95 -2.98 -3.91
CA TYR A 55 -9.35 -3.10 -4.33
C TYR A 55 -10.34 -2.55 -3.31
N ASP A 56 -10.08 -2.77 -2.02
CA ASP A 56 -10.98 -2.51 -0.91
C ASP A 56 -10.20 -2.27 0.39
N ARG A 57 -10.91 -1.95 1.47
CA ARG A 57 -10.30 -1.75 2.79
C ARG A 57 -9.65 -3.04 3.31
N GLU A 58 -10.20 -4.20 3.01
CA GLU A 58 -9.63 -5.48 3.46
C GLU A 58 -8.27 -5.75 2.82
N TRP A 59 -8.04 -5.28 1.60
CA TRP A 59 -6.73 -5.33 0.95
C TRP A 59 -5.67 -4.68 1.82
N VAL A 60 -5.99 -3.53 2.44
CA VAL A 60 -5.05 -2.81 3.31
C VAL A 60 -4.69 -3.66 4.53
N GLU A 61 -5.68 -4.24 5.21
CA GLU A 61 -5.44 -5.02 6.42
C GLU A 61 -4.67 -6.32 6.12
N ARG A 62 -5.08 -7.08 5.10
CA ARG A 62 -4.37 -8.31 4.69
C ARG A 62 -2.91 -8.06 4.35
N HIS A 63 -2.59 -6.92 3.73
CA HIS A 63 -1.22 -6.60 3.37
C HIS A 63 -0.39 -6.09 4.57
N ARG A 64 -1.02 -5.49 5.59
CA ARG A 64 -0.34 -5.20 6.87
C ARG A 64 0.02 -6.47 7.62
N GLU A 65 -0.83 -7.49 7.57
CA GLU A 65 -0.57 -8.80 8.18
C GLU A 65 0.66 -9.52 7.57
N LEU A 66 1.05 -9.16 6.34
CA LEU A 66 2.30 -9.62 5.71
C LEU A 66 3.55 -8.93 6.28
N GLY A 67 3.41 -8.03 7.26
CA GLY A 67 4.50 -7.22 7.80
C GLY A 67 4.85 -5.98 6.97
N LEU A 68 3.99 -5.61 6.01
CA LEU A 68 4.17 -4.40 5.19
C LEU A 68 3.65 -3.16 5.91
N ILE A 69 4.30 -2.03 5.65
CA ILE A 69 3.79 -0.72 6.03
C ILE A 69 2.84 -0.26 4.92
N VAL A 70 1.53 -0.26 5.20
CA VAL A 70 0.49 0.14 4.22
C VAL A 70 -0.21 1.42 4.69
N VAL A 71 -0.07 2.48 3.91
CA VAL A 71 -0.64 3.82 4.17
C VAL A 71 -1.57 4.21 3.03
N PRO A 72 -2.89 4.12 3.23
CA PRO A 72 -3.87 4.69 2.31
C PRO A 72 -3.73 6.22 2.29
N VAL A 73 -3.94 6.83 1.12
CA VAL A 73 -3.82 8.28 0.91
C VAL A 73 -5.10 8.81 0.31
N SER A 74 -5.72 9.76 0.99
CA SER A 74 -6.89 10.51 0.52
C SER A 74 -6.49 11.68 -0.38
N VAL A 75 -7.48 12.42 -0.90
CA VAL A 75 -7.24 13.57 -1.77
C VAL A 75 -6.58 14.73 -1.01
N GLU A 76 -6.92 14.90 0.27
CA GLU A 76 -6.48 16.03 1.10
C GLU A 76 -5.14 15.80 1.80
N ASP A 77 -4.60 14.57 1.71
CA ASP A 77 -3.35 14.20 2.37
C ASP A 77 -2.12 14.74 1.63
N ASP A 78 -1.09 15.12 2.40
CA ASP A 78 0.25 15.37 1.86
C ASP A 78 0.92 14.05 1.44
N PHE A 79 0.71 13.68 0.18
CA PHE A 79 1.29 12.49 -0.42
C PHE A 79 2.82 12.43 -0.27
N VAL A 80 3.53 13.55 -0.46
CA VAL A 80 4.99 13.57 -0.45
C VAL A 80 5.51 13.35 0.98
N GLY A 81 4.91 14.02 1.96
CA GLY A 81 5.20 13.81 3.37
C GLY A 81 4.95 12.36 3.81
N LEU A 82 3.78 11.80 3.47
CA LEU A 82 3.45 10.41 3.79
C LEU A 82 4.41 9.42 3.12
N PHE A 83 4.78 9.64 1.86
CA PHE A 83 5.72 8.78 1.16
C PHE A 83 7.10 8.78 1.81
N ASN A 84 7.62 9.96 2.14
CA ASN A 84 8.90 10.09 2.84
C ASN A 84 8.85 9.44 4.22
N MET A 85 7.74 9.60 4.96
CA MET A 85 7.54 8.95 6.26
C MET A 85 7.59 7.43 6.16
N VAL A 86 6.92 6.82 5.18
CA VAL A 86 6.98 5.36 4.97
C VAL A 86 8.40 4.93 4.59
N ARG A 87 9.03 5.63 3.64
CA ARG A 87 10.40 5.34 3.20
C ARG A 87 11.39 5.36 4.36
N GLU A 88 11.29 6.35 5.25
CA GLU A 88 12.12 6.42 6.44
C GLU A 88 11.87 5.29 7.42
N LYS A 89 10.61 4.90 7.66
CA LYS A 89 10.28 3.76 8.54
C LYS A 89 10.85 2.46 8.00
N VAL A 90 10.78 2.25 6.69
CA VAL A 90 11.40 1.10 6.02
C VAL A 90 12.91 1.10 6.22
N ASN A 91 13.57 2.25 6.04
CA ASN A 91 15.02 2.38 6.24
C ASN A 91 15.46 2.20 7.69
N ARG A 92 14.71 2.72 8.67
CA ARG A 92 15.04 2.56 10.10
C ARG A 92 14.90 1.13 10.58
N SER A 93 13.89 0.41 10.10
CA SER A 93 13.70 -1.02 10.42
C SER A 93 14.89 -1.89 9.97
N HIS A 94 15.61 -1.45 8.94
CA HIS A 94 16.86 -2.08 8.50
C HIS A 94 18.04 -1.89 9.45
N MET A 95 18.12 -0.73 10.10
CA MET A 95 19.25 -0.42 10.99
C MET A 95 19.18 -1.21 12.29
N VAL A 96 17.96 -1.47 12.80
CA VAL A 96 17.74 -2.24 14.03
C VAL A 96 18.12 -3.72 13.87
N ASN A 97 17.99 -4.30 12.68
CA ASN A 97 18.30 -5.72 12.43
C ASN A 97 19.80 -6.01 12.20
N ARG A 98 20.68 -4.99 12.32
CA ARG A 98 22.13 -5.12 12.07
C ARG A 98 22.98 -5.14 13.34
N ASP A 99 22.35 -5.01 14.52
CA ASP A 99 22.97 -5.12 15.85
C ASP A 99 22.69 -6.51 16.45
#